data_AF-A0A3B8WKR7-F1
#
_entry.id   AF-A0A3B8WKR7-F1
#
_cell.length_a   1.000
_cell.length_b   1.000
_cell.length_c   1.000
_cell.angle_alpha   90.00
_cell.angle_beta   90.00
_cell.angle_gamma   90.00
#
_symmetry.space_group_name_H-M   'P 1'
#
loop_
_entity.id
_entity.type
_entity.pdbx_description
1 polymer ?
#
loop_
_entity_poly.entity_id
_entity_poly.type
_entity_poly.pdbx_seq_one_letter_code
_entity_poly.pdbx_strand_id
1 'polypeptide(L)'
;GRRHLAYPINKIHKAHYVLMNIECSQAAMDELTHNFRFNDAIIRDLILRRDEAVTDLSPMKAAESREDRRSGGDDRPRRSADSEERQSASQDEEE
;
A
#
# COMPACT_ATOMS: atom_id res chain seq x y z
N GLY A 1 3.93 -1.19 -3.85
CA GLY A 1 3.55 -0.38 -2.67
C GLY A 1 3.39 -1.20 -1.40
N ARG A 2 3.20 -0.53 -0.25
CA ARG A 2 2.81 -1.14 1.04
C ARG A 2 1.31 -1.51 0.99
N ARG A 3 0.95 -2.78 1.22
CA ARG A 3 -0.43 -3.27 1.12
C ARG A 3 -0.86 -3.99 2.39
N HIS A 4 -2.16 -3.95 2.68
CA HIS A 4 -2.76 -4.73 3.75
C HIS A 4 -2.80 -6.22 3.37
N LEU A 5 -2.39 -7.09 4.29
CA LEU A 5 -2.43 -8.53 4.08
C LEU A 5 -3.86 -9.06 4.23
N ALA A 6 -4.21 -10.13 3.50
CA ALA A 6 -5.51 -10.77 3.66
C ALA A 6 -5.68 -11.41 5.06
N TYR A 7 -4.57 -11.85 5.64
CA TYR A 7 -4.49 -12.41 6.99
C TYR A 7 -3.13 -12.05 7.60
N PRO A 8 -3.02 -11.94 8.93
CA PRO A 8 -1.77 -11.58 9.58
C PRO A 8 -0.74 -12.71 9.44
N ILE A 9 0.50 -12.34 9.14
CA ILE A 9 1.66 -13.24 9.14
C ILE A 9 2.60 -12.71 10.21
N ASN A 10 3.01 -13.54 11.17
CA ASN A 10 3.88 -13.12 12.28
C ASN A 10 3.35 -11.86 13.01
N LYS A 11 2.02 -11.74 13.15
CA LYS A 11 1.32 -10.57 13.73
C LYS A 11 1.46 -9.25 12.95
N ILE A 12 1.96 -9.31 11.72
CA ILE A 12 2.08 -8.16 10.81
C ILE A 12 0.83 -8.10 9.92
N HIS A 13 0.25 -6.91 9.76
CA HIS A 13 -0.95 -6.67 8.95
C HIS A 13 -0.66 -5.92 7.63
N LYS A 14 0.50 -5.28 7.52
CA LYS A 14 0.91 -4.53 6.33
C LYS A 14 2.30 -4.95 5.91
N ALA A 15 2.50 -5.21 4.62
CA ALA A 15 3.79 -5.60 4.08
C ALA A 15 4.08 -4.87 2.77
N HIS A 16 5.36 -4.85 2.40
CA HIS A 16 5.82 -4.34 1.11
C HIS A 16 5.86 -5.47 0.10
N TYR A 17 5.14 -5.31 -1.01
CA TYR A 17 5.17 -6.26 -2.12
C TYR A 17 6.15 -5.77 -3.18
N VAL A 18 7.07 -6.64 -3.55
CA VAL A 18 8.03 -6.44 -4.64
C VAL A 18 7.90 -7.62 -5.60
N LEU A 19 7.81 -7.32 -6.89
CA LEU A 19 7.84 -8.30 -7.97
C LEU A 19 9.09 -8.01 -8.80
N MET A 20 9.87 -9.05 -9.09
CA MET A 20 11.06 -8.96 -9.92
C MET A 20 11.05 -10.09 -10.93
N ASN A 21 11.29 -9.75 -12.19
CA ASN A 21 11.56 -10.72 -13.24
C ASN A 21 13.05 -10.63 -13.56
N ILE A 22 13.77 -11.72 -13.34
CA ILE A 22 15.23 -11.75 -13.43
C ILE A 22 15.61 -12.94 -14.30
N GLU A 23 16.51 -12.71 -15.24
CA GLU A 23 17.22 -13.75 -15.96
C GLU A 23 18.54 -14.00 -15.25
N CYS A 24 18.74 -15.20 -14.71
CA CYS A 24 19.95 -15.55 -13.98
C CYS A 24 20.29 -17.03 -14.13
N SER A 25 21.55 -17.36 -13.84
CA SER A 25 22.01 -18.74 -13.75
C SER A 25 21.52 -19.40 -12.45
N GLN A 26 21.52 -20.74 -12.42
CA GLN A 26 21.08 -21.49 -11.24
C GLN A 26 21.88 -21.15 -9.97
N ALA A 27 23.20 -20.95 -10.09
CA ALA A 27 24.06 -20.61 -8.96
C ALA A 27 23.64 -19.28 -8.29
N ALA A 28 23.34 -18.25 -9.08
CA ALA A 28 22.87 -16.97 -8.55
C ALA A 28 21.49 -17.09 -7.91
N MET A 29 20.62 -17.95 -8.44
CA MET A 29 19.30 -18.23 -7.88
C MET A 29 19.38 -18.90 -6.49
N ASP A 30 20.32 -19.82 -6.33
CA ASP A 30 20.55 -20.52 -5.06
C ASP A 30 21.09 -19.56 -3.98
N GLU A 31 22.01 -18.67 -4.35
CA GLU A 31 22.52 -17.60 -3.47
C GLU A 31 21.42 -16.63 -3.05
N LEU A 32 20.55 -16.21 -3.96
CA LEU A 32 19.40 -15.35 -3.64
C LEU A 32 18.44 -16.02 -2.68
N THR A 33 18.13 -17.29 -2.91
CA THR A 33 17.24 -18.07 -2.03
C THR A 33 17.84 -18.21 -0.63
N HIS A 34 19.15 -18.42 -0.54
CA HIS A 34 19.87 -18.43 0.74
C HIS A 34 19.73 -17.07 1.45
N ASN A 35 20.03 -15.97 0.76
CA ASN A 35 19.95 -14.63 1.33
C ASN A 35 18.53 -14.25 1.81
N PHE A 36 17.48 -14.67 1.09
CA PHE A 36 16.10 -14.41 1.51
C PHE A 36 15.71 -15.15 2.78
N ARG A 37 16.26 -16.35 3.00
CA ARG A 37 15.99 -17.15 4.20
C ARG A 37 16.55 -16.53 5.48
N PHE A 38 17.73 -15.90 5.42
CA PHE A 38 18.39 -15.32 6.60
C PHE A 38 18.05 -13.85 6.85
N ASN A 39 17.27 -13.24 5.96
CA ASN A 39 16.88 -11.85 6.11
C ASN A 39 15.51 -11.72 6.78
N ASP A 40 15.52 -11.29 8.04
CA ASP A 40 14.30 -11.10 8.84
C ASP A 40 13.34 -10.04 8.28
N ALA A 41 13.80 -9.16 7.38
CA ALA A 41 12.93 -8.19 6.71
C ALA A 41 11.99 -8.87 5.69
N ILE A 42 12.31 -10.09 5.25
CA ILE A 42 11.56 -10.83 4.24
C ILE A 42 10.69 -11.86 4.96
N ILE A 43 9.38 -11.58 5.00
CA ILE A 43 8.41 -12.44 5.70
C ILE A 43 7.93 -13.63 4.86
N ARG A 44 8.05 -13.52 3.53
CA ARG A 44 7.63 -14.55 2.57
C ARG A 44 8.19 -14.22 1.19
N ASP A 45 8.78 -15.20 0.55
CA ASP A 45 9.20 -15.19 -0.85
C ASP A 45 8.43 -16.26 -1.65
N LEU A 46 8.37 -16.06 -2.97
CA LEU A 46 7.82 -17.03 -3.92
C LEU A 46 8.62 -16.93 -5.21
N ILE A 47 9.25 -18.04 -5.60
CA ILE A 47 10.06 -18.14 -6.80
C ILE A 47 9.31 -19.00 -7.81
N LEU A 48 9.09 -18.46 -9.01
CA LEU A 48 8.42 -19.15 -10.11
C LEU A 48 9.33 -19.16 -11.34
N ARG A 49 9.57 -20.35 -11.90
CA ARG A 49 10.25 -20.46 -13.20
C ARG A 49 9.30 -20.04 -14.31
N ARG A 50 9.79 -19.22 -15.24
CA ARG A 50 9.09 -18.84 -16.47
C ARG A 50 9.89 -19.32 -17.65
N ASP A 51 9.18 -19.75 -18.69
CA ASP A 51 9.80 -20.22 -19.93
C ASP A 51 10.30 -19.04 -20.79
N GLU A 52 9.67 -17.87 -20.64
CA GLU A 52 10.00 -16.64 -21.38
C GLU A 52 10.15 -15.42 -20.44
N ALA A 53 10.92 -14.43 -20.90
CA ALA A 53 11.13 -13.17 -20.18
C ALA A 53 9.92 -12.24 -20.36
N VAL A 54 9.13 -12.07 -19.29
CA VAL A 54 7.98 -11.15 -19.29
C VAL A 54 8.46 -9.73 -18.97
N THR A 55 8.30 -8.81 -19.92
CA THR A 55 8.70 -7.39 -19.78
C THR A 55 7.51 -6.43 -19.58
N ASP A 56 6.28 -6.95 -19.67
CA ASP A 56 5.08 -6.15 -19.56
C ASP A 56 4.82 -5.63 -18.15
N LEU A 57 4.08 -4.52 -18.09
CA LEU A 57 3.64 -3.92 -16.84
C LEU A 57 2.72 -4.88 -16.08
N SER A 58 3.07 -5.18 -14.83
CA SER A 58 2.22 -5.97 -13.96
C SER A 58 0.84 -5.33 -13.78
N PRO A 59 -0.26 -6.11 -13.75
CA PRO A 59 -1.59 -5.61 -13.45
C PRO A 59 -1.66 -4.81 -12.14
N MET A 60 -0.82 -5.16 -11.16
CA MET A 60 -0.76 -4.43 -9.88
C MET A 60 -0.19 -3.03 -10.05
N LYS A 61 0.86 -2.86 -10.87
CA LYS A 61 1.47 -1.56 -11.18
C LYS A 61 0.54 -0.72 -12.07
N ALA A 62 -0.14 -1.36 -13.02
CA ALA A 62 -1.11 -0.72 -13.89
C ALA A 62 -2.36 -0.23 -13.14
N ALA A 63 -2.76 -0.91 -12.05
CA ALA A 63 -3.84 -0.48 -11.17
C ALA A 63 -3.44 0.68 -10.25
N GLU A 64 -2.24 0.62 -9.64
CA GLU A 64 -1.70 1.69 -8.77
C GLU A 64 -1.62 3.03 -9.53
N SER A 65 -1.17 3.02 -10.80
CA SER A 65 -1.12 4.23 -11.63
C SER A 65 -2.49 4.82 -12.02
N ARG A 66 -3.57 4.01 -11.98
CA ARG A 66 -4.95 4.49 -12.19
C ARG A 66 -5.55 5.07 -10.91
N GLU A 67 -5.18 4.54 -9.76
CA GLU A 67 -5.68 4.99 -8.46
C GLU A 67 -5.05 6.33 -8.04
N ASP A 68 -3.75 6.53 -8.29
CA ASP A 68 -3.07 7.81 -8.06
C ASP A 68 -3.72 8.97 -8.86
N ARG A 69 -4.29 8.70 -10.04
CA ARG A 69 -5.01 9.70 -10.85
C ARG A 69 -6.38 10.09 -10.28
N ARG A 70 -6.95 9.30 -9.37
CA ARG A 70 -8.26 9.58 -8.75
C ARG A 70 -8.15 10.30 -7.41
N SER A 71 -6.97 10.28 -6.78
CA SER A 71 -6.75 10.91 -5.47
C SER A 71 -6.51 12.43 -5.52
N GLY A 72 -6.67 13.06 -6.69
CA GLY A 72 -6.49 14.52 -6.90
C GLY A 72 -7.77 15.36 -6.83
N GLY A 73 -8.90 14.79 -6.42
CA GLY A 73 -10.20 15.48 -6.41
C GLY A 73 -11.00 15.24 -5.13
N ASP A 74 -10.47 15.63 -3.97
CA ASP A 74 -11.31 15.88 -2.79
C ASP A 74 -11.38 17.40 -2.59
N ASP A 75 -12.09 18.05 -3.51
CA ASP A 75 -12.63 19.40 -3.39
C ASP A 75 -13.73 19.33 -2.30
N ARG A 76 -13.32 19.27 -1.03
CA ARG A 76 -14.25 19.42 0.09
C ARG A 76 -14.56 20.90 0.25
N PRO A 77 -15.80 21.35 0.03
CA PRO A 77 -16.18 22.70 0.42
C PRO A 77 -16.08 22.79 1.94
N ARG A 78 -15.30 23.77 2.40
CA ARG A 78 -15.14 24.16 3.81
C ARG A 78 -16.53 24.34 4.43
N ARG A 79 -16.91 23.46 5.35
CA ARG A 79 -18.05 23.71 6.25
C ARG A 79 -17.60 24.74 7.30
N SER A 80 -17.63 26.01 6.92
CA SER A 80 -17.42 27.17 7.80
C SER A 80 -18.66 28.05 7.72
N ALA A 81 -19.72 27.64 8.42
CA ALA A 81 -20.88 28.46 8.79
C ALA A 81 -21.87 27.54 9.52
N ASP A 82 -21.73 27.39 10.85
CA ASP A 82 -22.85 27.16 11.79
C ASP A 82 -22.33 26.97 13.24
N SER A 83 -21.56 27.92 13.77
CA SER A 83 -21.12 27.85 15.19
C SER A 83 -21.25 29.17 15.95
N GLU A 84 -21.59 30.29 15.31
CA GLU A 84 -21.61 31.61 15.98
C GLU A 84 -23.00 32.08 16.44
N GLU A 85 -24.07 31.34 16.15
CA GLU A 85 -25.45 31.80 16.46
C GLU A 85 -26.08 31.18 17.72
N ARG A 86 -25.37 30.33 18.47
CA ARG A 86 -25.93 29.68 19.68
C ARG A 86 -25.43 30.23 21.02
N GLN A 87 -24.56 31.25 21.04
CA GLN A 87 -24.06 31.84 22.29
C GLN A 87 -24.72 33.17 22.68
N SER A 88 -25.54 33.79 21.82
CA SER A 88 -26.27 35.01 22.16
C SER A 88 -27.64 34.77 22.80
N ALA A 89 -28.17 33.53 22.76
CA ALA A 89 -29.51 33.21 23.26
C ALA A 89 -29.55 32.69 24.71
N SER A 90 -28.41 32.57 25.41
CA SER A 90 -28.35 32.04 26.78
C SER A 90 -27.92 33.08 27.82
N GLN A 91 -28.02 34.38 27.51
CA GLN A 91 -27.71 35.46 28.46
C GLN A 91 -28.90 36.39 28.77
N ASP A 92 -30.09 36.15 28.21
CA ASP A 92 -31.29 36.98 28.43
C ASP A 92 -32.42 36.29 29.23
N GLU A 93 -32.22 35.07 29.76
CA GLU A 93 -33.19 34.41 30.64
C GLU A 93 -32.51 33.88 31.91
N GLU A 94 -32.24 34.77 32.86
CA GLU A 94 -32.29 34.51 34.32
C GLU A 94 -32.08 35.87 35.03
N GLU A 95 -33.18 36.62 35.15
CA GLU A 95 -33.41 37.61 36.21
C GLU A 95 -34.04 36.91 37.42
#